data_AF-A0AAW1DAJ3-F1
#
_entry.id   AF-A0AAW1DAJ3-F1
#
_cell.length_a   1.000
_cell.length_b   1.000
_cell.length_c   1.000
_cell.angle_alpha   90.00
_cell.angle_beta   90.00
_cell.angle_gamma   90.00
#
_symmetry.space_group_name_H-M   'P 1'
#
loop_
_entity.id
_entity.type
_entity.pdbx_description
1 polymer ?
#
loop_
_entity_poly.entity_id
_entity_poly.type
_entity_poly.pdbx_seq_one_letter_code
_entity_poly.pdbx_strand_id
1 'polypeptide(L)'
;MISENANLALKNDILNHISLNNEAHFKSQQLGDPDLTKEEKWKIAEALLDKSFSLFLAKFGQYLLEPHFVFFSNSSDYDVNFYVNEFKKKFSKPLTQSQIRNRRLEALRRMVEEGDYFSDLEMKRRNPLLYEELVGQYLTNEERIQAESNTYGDPRTFAGFFFDLVERDLVSTKLKYEIERESNNLTEADSDDSLSSHGSRYNWGECYSQSKQRQRVLKNSRPEEVSPDEKLMFLNEFRSNVFTNFLVGKDTEFDYSKVDNNADYDDLSMLESDQQDKYFDSETPKTLEEESDSND
;
A
#
# COMPACT_ATOMS: atom_id res chain seq x y z
N MET A 1 27.59 -30.16 5.45
CA MET A 1 26.89 -31.43 5.18
C MET A 1 25.54 -31.36 5.88
N ILE A 2 24.47 -31.09 5.14
CA ILE A 2 23.11 -31.22 5.67
C ILE A 2 22.90 -32.73 5.88
N SER A 3 22.58 -33.15 7.11
CA SER A 3 22.34 -34.56 7.43
C SER A 3 21.24 -35.14 6.54
N GLU A 4 21.35 -36.39 6.08
CA GLU A 4 20.34 -37.06 5.23
C GLU A 4 18.91 -36.92 5.78
N ASN A 5 18.75 -36.93 7.11
CA ASN A 5 17.48 -36.71 7.79
C ASN A 5 16.85 -35.33 7.50
N ALA A 6 17.66 -34.29 7.36
CA ALA A 6 17.18 -32.94 7.08
C ALA A 6 16.73 -32.78 5.62
N ASN A 7 17.38 -33.47 4.67
CA ASN A 7 16.91 -33.52 3.28
C ASN A 7 15.57 -34.28 3.18
N LEU A 8 15.39 -35.35 3.95
CA LEU A 8 14.13 -36.09 3.97
C LEU A 8 12.99 -35.26 4.59
N ALA A 9 13.29 -34.51 5.66
CA ALA A 9 12.33 -33.57 6.25
C ALA A 9 11.93 -32.48 5.24
N LEU A 10 12.89 -31.88 4.52
CA LEU A 10 12.61 -30.89 3.49
C LEU A 10 11.81 -31.47 2.32
N LYS A 11 12.11 -32.70 1.87
CA LYS A 11 11.35 -33.41 0.84
C LYS A 11 9.87 -33.53 1.24
N ASN A 12 9.62 -33.98 2.46
CA ASN A 12 8.25 -34.15 2.97
C ASN A 12 7.53 -32.79 3.10
N ASP A 13 8.23 -31.76 3.55
CA ASP A 13 7.67 -30.41 3.66
C ASP A 13 7.26 -29.83 2.29
N ILE A 14 8.13 -29.97 1.27
CA ILE A 14 7.85 -29.58 -0.12
C ILE A 14 6.58 -30.27 -0.64
N LEU A 15 6.49 -31.59 -0.48
CA LEU A 15 5.38 -32.38 -0.99
C LEU A 15 4.07 -32.06 -0.25
N ASN A 16 4.15 -31.86 1.07
CA ASN A 16 3.00 -31.43 1.87
C ASN A 16 2.50 -30.05 1.43
N HIS A 17 3.40 -29.09 1.25
CA HIS A 17 3.07 -27.74 0.82
C HIS A 17 2.36 -27.74 -0.54
N ILE A 18 2.92 -28.43 -1.54
CA ILE A 18 2.30 -28.52 -2.87
C ILE A 18 0.95 -29.25 -2.81
N SER A 19 0.84 -30.32 -2.02
CA SER A 19 -0.43 -31.08 -1.90
C SER A 19 -1.59 -30.29 -1.29
N LEU A 20 -1.28 -29.29 -0.45
CA LEU A 20 -2.26 -28.38 0.15
C LEU A 20 -2.66 -27.24 -0.80
N ASN A 21 -1.86 -26.98 -1.84
CA ASN A 21 -2.17 -25.94 -2.80
C ASN A 21 -3.28 -26.40 -3.76
N ASN A 22 -4.29 -25.54 -3.90
CA ASN A 22 -5.47 -25.81 -4.72
C ASN A 22 -5.31 -25.34 -6.18
N GLU A 23 -4.34 -24.47 -6.45
CA GLU A 23 -4.08 -23.95 -7.80
C GLU A 23 -3.16 -24.84 -8.63
N ALA A 24 -2.39 -25.71 -7.98
CA ALA A 24 -1.42 -26.56 -8.67
C ALA A 24 -2.10 -27.68 -9.47
N HIS A 25 -1.80 -27.77 -10.76
CA HIS A 25 -2.34 -28.81 -11.63
C HIS A 25 -1.53 -30.11 -11.57
N PHE A 26 -2.05 -31.14 -10.91
CA PHE A 26 -1.38 -32.45 -10.77
C PHE A 26 -1.64 -33.38 -11.96
N LYS A 27 -2.85 -33.37 -12.51
CA LYS A 27 -3.28 -34.20 -13.63
C LYS A 27 -4.27 -33.43 -14.50
N SER A 28 -4.32 -33.75 -15.79
CA SER A 28 -5.40 -33.26 -16.66
C SER A 28 -6.70 -33.99 -16.26
N GLN A 29 -7.60 -33.26 -15.62
CA GLN A 29 -8.94 -33.73 -15.22
C GLN A 29 -9.98 -33.12 -16.16
N GLN A 30 -10.96 -33.91 -16.58
CA GLN A 30 -12.08 -33.44 -17.38
C GLN A 30 -13.20 -32.86 -16.49
N LEU A 31 -14.08 -32.06 -17.09
CA LEU A 31 -15.24 -31.51 -16.38
C LEU A 31 -16.13 -32.66 -15.85
N GLY A 32 -16.13 -32.89 -14.55
CA GLY A 32 -16.89 -33.96 -13.88
C GLY A 32 -16.04 -35.08 -13.26
N ASP A 33 -14.72 -35.08 -13.43
CA ASP A 33 -13.84 -35.96 -12.67
C ASP A 33 -13.80 -35.56 -11.18
N PRO A 34 -13.71 -36.52 -10.24
CA PRO A 34 -13.61 -36.20 -8.81
C PRO A 34 -12.30 -35.47 -8.50
N ASP A 35 -12.35 -34.54 -7.55
CA ASP A 35 -11.18 -33.81 -7.09
C ASP A 35 -10.12 -34.76 -6.50
N LEU A 36 -8.86 -34.51 -6.84
CA LEU A 36 -7.74 -35.30 -6.32
C LEU A 36 -7.62 -35.08 -4.81
N THR A 37 -7.56 -36.17 -4.07
CA THR A 37 -7.31 -36.12 -2.63
C THR A 37 -5.88 -35.65 -2.34
N LYS A 38 -5.65 -35.12 -1.14
CA LYS A 38 -4.31 -34.68 -0.71
C LYS A 38 -3.27 -35.79 -0.86
N GLU A 39 -3.62 -37.02 -0.51
CA GLU A 39 -2.72 -38.17 -0.58
C GLU A 39 -2.35 -38.53 -2.02
N GLU A 40 -3.30 -38.44 -2.96
CA GLU A 40 -3.06 -38.67 -4.38
C GLU A 40 -2.18 -37.58 -4.98
N LYS A 41 -2.46 -36.31 -4.67
CA LYS A 41 -1.61 -35.16 -5.06
C LYS A 41 -0.17 -35.36 -4.58
N TRP A 42 -0.01 -35.77 -3.32
CA TRP A 42 1.28 -36.03 -2.70
C TRP A 42 2.05 -37.13 -3.43
N LYS A 43 1.42 -38.28 -3.70
CA LYS A 43 2.06 -39.40 -4.43
C LYS A 43 2.47 -39.02 -5.86
N ILE A 44 1.64 -38.24 -6.56
CA ILE A 44 1.96 -37.78 -7.92
C ILE A 44 3.17 -36.84 -7.90
N ALA A 45 3.21 -35.90 -6.95
CA ALA A 45 4.34 -34.99 -6.79
C ALA A 45 5.62 -35.74 -6.39
N GLU A 46 5.53 -36.72 -5.48
CA GLU A 46 6.66 -37.56 -5.08
C GLU A 46 7.24 -38.33 -6.28
N ALA A 47 6.38 -39.02 -7.03
CA ALA A 47 6.80 -39.77 -8.20
C ALA A 47 7.50 -38.90 -9.26
N LEU A 48 7.06 -37.64 -9.41
CA LEU A 48 7.71 -36.69 -10.33
C LEU A 48 9.05 -36.19 -9.77
N LEU A 49 9.10 -35.89 -8.47
CA LEU A 49 10.31 -35.44 -7.79
C LEU A 49 11.42 -36.50 -7.84
N ASP A 50 11.08 -37.76 -7.61
CA ASP A 50 12.02 -38.88 -7.65
C ASP A 50 12.46 -39.22 -9.08
N LYS A 51 11.62 -38.91 -10.08
CA LYS A 51 11.95 -39.13 -11.50
C LYS A 51 12.92 -38.08 -12.03
N SER A 52 12.61 -36.80 -11.84
CA SER A 52 13.53 -35.72 -12.20
C SER A 52 13.19 -34.38 -11.54
N PHE A 53 14.22 -33.75 -10.98
CA PHE A 53 14.11 -32.44 -10.34
C PHE A 53 13.74 -31.34 -11.35
N SER A 54 14.25 -31.39 -12.58
CA SER A 54 13.94 -30.38 -13.61
C SER A 54 12.46 -30.38 -14.01
N LEU A 55 11.85 -31.56 -14.22
CA LEU A 55 10.43 -31.63 -14.57
C LEU A 55 9.54 -31.24 -13.40
N PHE A 56 9.96 -31.59 -12.18
CA PHE A 56 9.28 -31.17 -10.97
C PHE A 56 9.26 -29.64 -10.84
N LEU A 57 10.41 -28.98 -10.99
CA LEU A 57 10.51 -27.52 -10.89
C LEU A 57 9.78 -26.81 -12.02
N ALA A 58 9.83 -27.33 -13.25
CA ALA A 58 9.08 -26.76 -14.36
C ALA A 58 7.57 -26.76 -14.11
N LYS A 59 7.04 -27.77 -13.40
CA LYS A 59 5.60 -27.93 -13.16
C LYS A 59 5.13 -27.30 -11.86
N PHE A 60 5.89 -27.46 -10.78
CA PHE A 60 5.48 -27.07 -9.43
C PHE A 60 6.33 -25.96 -8.81
N GLY A 61 7.40 -25.52 -9.48
CA GLY A 61 8.36 -24.58 -8.91
C GLY A 61 7.78 -23.22 -8.53
N GLN A 62 6.71 -22.78 -9.22
CA GLN A 62 6.02 -21.52 -8.90
C GLN A 62 5.24 -21.54 -7.58
N TYR A 63 4.93 -22.73 -7.06
CA TYR A 63 4.17 -22.93 -5.82
C TYR A 63 5.06 -23.30 -4.62
N LEU A 64 6.39 -23.29 -4.80
CA LEU A 64 7.36 -23.56 -3.75
C LEU A 64 7.69 -22.30 -2.94
N LEU A 65 8.10 -22.49 -1.69
CA LEU A 65 8.60 -21.42 -0.83
C LEU A 65 10.11 -21.23 -1.02
N GLU A 66 10.63 -20.05 -0.69
CA GLU A 66 12.07 -19.77 -0.69
C GLU A 66 12.94 -20.85 0.00
N PRO A 67 12.61 -21.34 1.23
CA PRO A 67 13.41 -22.37 1.90
C PRO A 67 13.46 -23.70 1.12
N HIS A 68 12.47 -24.01 0.29
CA HIS A 68 12.40 -25.26 -0.46
C HIS A 68 13.49 -25.37 -1.52
N PHE A 69 13.98 -24.25 -2.06
CA PHE A 69 15.03 -24.25 -3.07
C PHE A 69 16.40 -24.70 -2.55
N VAL A 70 16.59 -24.77 -1.22
CA VAL A 70 17.80 -25.35 -0.61
C VAL A 70 17.92 -26.84 -0.93
N PHE A 71 16.80 -27.56 -1.09
CA PHE A 71 16.83 -28.97 -1.47
C PHE A 71 17.49 -29.20 -2.84
N PHE A 72 17.28 -28.28 -3.77
CA PHE A 72 17.73 -28.40 -5.15
C PHE A 72 19.12 -27.79 -5.40
N SER A 73 19.73 -27.10 -4.42
CA SER A 73 20.96 -26.32 -4.64
C SER A 73 22.20 -27.17 -4.97
N ASN A 74 22.19 -28.45 -4.63
CA ASN A 74 23.34 -29.36 -4.81
C ASN A 74 23.25 -30.19 -6.10
N SER A 75 22.25 -29.96 -6.95
CA SER A 75 22.11 -30.70 -8.20
C SER A 75 23.18 -30.30 -9.22
N SER A 76 23.75 -31.29 -9.92
CA SER A 76 24.67 -31.08 -11.03
C SER A 76 23.98 -30.68 -12.34
N ASP A 77 22.65 -30.83 -12.41
CA ASP A 77 21.88 -30.50 -13.61
C ASP A 77 21.79 -29.00 -13.86
N TYR A 78 22.10 -28.59 -15.09
CA TYR A 78 22.02 -27.21 -15.53
C TYR A 78 20.58 -26.66 -15.42
N ASP A 79 19.58 -27.42 -15.87
CA ASP A 79 18.18 -27.00 -15.87
C ASP A 79 17.66 -26.74 -14.45
N VAL A 80 18.02 -27.61 -13.49
CA VAL A 80 17.63 -27.45 -12.08
C VAL A 80 18.21 -26.14 -11.53
N ASN A 81 19.50 -25.90 -11.77
CA ASN A 81 20.16 -24.67 -11.35
C ASN A 81 19.58 -23.42 -12.04
N PHE A 82 19.18 -23.53 -13.31
CA PHE A 82 18.50 -22.46 -14.04
C PHE A 82 17.16 -22.11 -13.36
N TYR A 83 16.30 -23.10 -13.13
CA TYR A 83 15.00 -22.88 -12.48
C TYR A 83 15.16 -22.34 -11.06
N VAL A 84 16.06 -22.92 -10.25
CA VAL A 84 16.33 -22.43 -8.88
C VAL A 84 16.74 -20.96 -8.90
N ASN A 85 17.62 -20.56 -9.82
CA ASN A 85 18.04 -19.17 -9.96
C ASN A 85 16.92 -18.26 -10.50
N GLU A 86 16.08 -18.75 -11.41
CA GLU A 86 14.92 -18.00 -11.92
C GLU A 86 13.90 -17.73 -10.81
N PHE A 87 13.55 -18.77 -10.04
CA PHE A 87 12.61 -18.64 -8.93
C PHE A 87 13.18 -17.79 -7.81
N LYS A 88 14.45 -17.98 -7.42
CA LYS A 88 15.13 -17.09 -6.46
C LYS A 88 15.08 -15.63 -6.92
N LYS A 89 15.33 -15.35 -8.20
CA LYS A 89 15.18 -13.99 -8.76
C LYS A 89 13.74 -13.49 -8.64
N LYS A 90 12.72 -14.32 -8.82
CA LYS A 90 11.31 -13.91 -8.65
C LYS A 90 11.01 -13.58 -7.18
N PHE A 91 11.46 -14.40 -6.23
CA PHE A 91 11.28 -14.15 -4.80
C PHE A 91 12.11 -12.96 -4.28
N SER A 92 13.30 -12.71 -4.85
CA SER A 92 14.17 -11.59 -4.47
C SER A 92 13.89 -10.30 -5.24
N LYS A 93 12.98 -10.29 -6.23
CA LYS A 93 12.64 -9.06 -6.94
C LYS A 93 11.90 -8.15 -5.95
N PRO A 94 12.42 -6.94 -5.67
CA PRO A 94 11.67 -5.98 -4.88
C PRO A 94 10.35 -5.71 -5.60
N LEU A 95 9.29 -5.56 -4.82
CA LEU A 95 7.99 -5.17 -5.35
C LEU A 95 8.14 -3.86 -6.12
N THR A 96 7.45 -3.78 -7.25
CA THR A 96 7.41 -2.53 -8.00
C THR A 96 6.69 -1.46 -7.19
N GLN A 97 7.01 -0.19 -7.43
CA GLN A 97 6.31 0.92 -6.77
C GLN A 97 4.80 0.89 -7.04
N SER A 98 4.38 0.39 -8.21
CA SER A 98 2.97 0.18 -8.56
C SER A 98 2.31 -0.87 -7.66
N GLN A 99 2.95 -2.03 -7.47
CA GLN A 99 2.44 -3.08 -6.58
C GLN A 99 2.34 -2.61 -5.13
N ILE A 100 3.37 -1.92 -4.64
CA ILE A 100 3.35 -1.34 -3.28
C ILE A 100 2.19 -0.36 -3.14
N ARG A 101 2.00 0.54 -4.11
CA ARG A 101 0.93 1.51 -4.08
C ARG A 101 -0.46 0.86 -4.16
N ASN A 102 -0.62 -0.18 -4.98
CA ASN A 102 -1.88 -0.91 -5.11
C ASN A 102 -2.21 -1.69 -3.82
N ARG A 103 -1.23 -2.37 -3.21
CA ARG A 103 -1.40 -3.02 -1.90
C ARG A 103 -1.77 -2.03 -0.80
N ARG A 104 -1.09 -0.88 -0.75
CA ARG A 104 -1.41 0.19 0.20
C ARG A 104 -2.79 0.79 -0.06
N LEU A 105 -3.22 0.92 -1.32
CA LEU A 105 -4.57 1.39 -1.64
C LEU A 105 -5.64 0.45 -1.09
N GLU A 106 -5.45 -0.85 -1.29
CA GLU A 106 -6.38 -1.85 -0.78
C GLU A 106 -6.39 -1.91 0.76
N ALA A 107 -5.22 -1.82 1.39
CA ALA A 107 -5.14 -1.70 2.85
C ALA A 107 -5.83 -0.42 3.35
N LEU A 108 -5.65 0.72 2.68
CA LEU A 108 -6.31 1.97 3.02
C LEU A 108 -7.83 1.82 2.96
N ARG A 109 -8.38 1.20 1.90
CA ARG A 109 -9.83 0.96 1.77
C ARG A 109 -10.37 0.17 2.96
N ARG A 110 -9.73 -0.96 3.30
CA ARG A 110 -10.14 -1.80 4.45
C ARG A 110 -10.05 -1.05 5.78
N MET A 111 -8.96 -0.31 6.00
CA MET A 111 -8.77 0.45 7.25
C MET A 111 -9.73 1.63 7.39
N VAL A 112 -10.16 2.24 6.28
CA VAL A 112 -11.20 3.27 6.28
C VAL A 112 -12.56 2.66 6.62
N GLU A 113 -12.86 1.45 6.15
CA GLU A 113 -14.08 0.71 6.51
C GLU A 113 -14.08 0.29 7.99
N GLU A 114 -12.93 -0.16 8.52
CA GLU A 114 -12.77 -0.48 9.95
C GLU A 114 -12.94 0.76 10.85
N GLY A 115 -12.48 1.93 10.39
CA GLY A 115 -12.77 3.23 11.00
C GLY A 115 -11.85 3.64 12.16
N ASP A 116 -10.93 2.79 12.60
CA ASP A 116 -10.04 3.09 13.74
C ASP A 116 -8.92 4.07 13.34
N TYR A 117 -8.03 3.65 12.44
CA TYR A 117 -6.79 4.37 12.11
C TYR A 117 -6.99 5.66 11.29
N PHE A 118 -8.03 5.67 10.46
CA PHE A 118 -8.39 6.81 9.60
C PHE A 118 -9.60 7.58 10.14
N SER A 119 -9.88 7.47 11.44
CA SER A 119 -10.79 8.40 12.11
C SER A 119 -10.23 9.82 12.09
N ASP A 120 -11.09 10.83 12.02
CA ASP A 120 -10.66 12.25 12.00
C ASP A 120 -9.80 12.61 13.22
N LEU A 121 -10.07 11.97 14.36
CA LEU A 121 -9.33 12.14 15.61
C LEU A 121 -7.91 11.58 15.51
N GLU A 122 -7.74 10.33 15.06
CA GLU A 122 -6.42 9.73 14.87
C GLU A 122 -5.63 10.47 13.80
N MET A 123 -6.27 10.87 12.69
CA MET A 123 -5.61 11.65 11.64
C MET A 123 -5.12 13.01 12.17
N LYS A 124 -5.93 13.71 12.98
CA LYS A 124 -5.55 14.97 13.64
C LYS A 124 -4.40 14.76 14.62
N ARG A 125 -4.41 13.68 15.42
CA ARG A 125 -3.32 13.35 16.35
C ARG A 125 -1.99 13.17 15.62
N ARG A 126 -2.04 12.45 14.49
CA ARG A 126 -0.87 12.11 13.68
C ARG A 126 -0.35 13.30 12.88
N ASN A 127 -1.23 14.16 12.38
CA ASN A 127 -0.87 15.31 11.55
C ASN A 127 -1.49 16.61 12.08
N PRO A 128 -1.06 17.10 13.26
CA PRO A 128 -1.71 18.23 13.92
C PRO A 128 -1.49 19.56 13.21
N LEU A 129 -0.30 19.79 12.62
CA LEU A 129 -0.03 21.00 11.82
C LEU A 129 -0.92 21.08 10.59
N LEU A 130 -0.99 20.00 9.82
CA LEU A 130 -1.83 19.92 8.62
C LEU A 130 -3.31 20.12 8.95
N TYR A 131 -3.78 19.54 10.07
CA TYR A 131 -5.14 19.74 10.54
C TYR A 131 -5.39 21.21 10.91
N GLU A 132 -4.47 21.85 11.64
CA GLU A 132 -4.63 23.26 12.01
C GLU A 132 -4.64 24.17 10.78
N GLU A 133 -3.79 23.90 9.78
CA GLU A 133 -3.72 24.66 8.52
C GLU A 133 -5.00 24.56 7.68
N LEU A 134 -5.50 23.34 7.46
CA LEU A 134 -6.63 23.11 6.57
C LEU A 134 -7.98 23.26 7.28
N VAL A 135 -8.11 22.83 8.54
CA VAL A 135 -9.41 22.73 9.23
C VAL A 135 -9.46 23.64 10.46
N GLY A 136 -8.43 23.60 11.31
CA GLY A 136 -8.41 24.24 12.63
C GLY A 136 -8.60 25.76 12.60
N GLN A 137 -8.11 26.44 11.57
CA GLN A 137 -8.23 27.90 11.41
C GLN A 137 -9.66 28.37 11.13
N TYR A 138 -10.49 27.52 10.53
CA TYR A 138 -11.86 27.85 10.10
C TYR A 138 -12.94 27.41 11.10
N LEU A 139 -12.55 26.70 12.17
CA LEU A 139 -13.44 26.29 13.24
C LEU A 139 -13.63 27.42 14.27
N THR A 140 -14.88 27.64 14.66
CA THR A 140 -15.21 28.51 15.79
C THR A 140 -14.74 27.90 17.11
N ASN A 141 -14.63 28.71 18.16
CA ASN A 141 -14.24 28.21 19.47
C ASN A 141 -15.25 27.20 20.02
N GLU A 142 -16.54 27.39 19.74
CA GLU A 142 -17.61 26.48 20.16
C GLU A 142 -17.53 25.14 19.43
N GLU A 143 -17.37 25.16 18.10
CA GLU A 143 -17.21 23.94 17.29
C GLU A 143 -15.95 23.16 17.71
N ARG A 144 -14.87 23.87 18.05
CA ARG A 144 -13.63 23.24 18.52
C ARG A 144 -13.81 22.55 19.87
N ILE A 145 -14.49 23.19 20.82
CA ILE A 145 -14.81 22.59 22.12
C ILE A 145 -15.71 21.37 21.92
N GLN A 146 -16.71 21.45 21.02
CA GLN A 146 -17.59 20.32 20.72
C GLN A 146 -16.82 19.14 20.13
N ALA A 147 -15.95 19.38 19.15
CA ALA A 147 -15.10 18.35 18.54
C ALA A 147 -14.13 17.72 19.55
N GLU A 148 -13.69 18.47 20.56
CA GLU A 148 -12.75 18.02 21.60
C GLU A 148 -13.44 17.44 22.84
N SER A 149 -14.77 17.52 22.96
CA SER A 149 -15.50 17.14 24.19
C SER A 149 -15.76 15.65 24.38
N ASN A 150 -15.42 14.81 23.39
CA ASN A 150 -15.91 13.42 23.34
C ASN A 150 -14.88 12.43 22.76
N THR A 151 -13.60 12.63 23.08
CA THR A 151 -12.49 12.06 22.31
C THR A 151 -11.93 10.75 22.86
N TYR A 152 -11.57 10.67 24.15
CA TYR A 152 -10.87 9.51 24.71
C TYR A 152 -11.52 9.01 26.00
N GLY A 153 -12.60 8.25 25.84
CA GLY A 153 -13.30 7.54 26.92
C GLY A 153 -14.56 8.25 27.43
N ASP A 154 -15.09 7.80 28.57
CA ASP A 154 -16.29 8.42 29.16
C ASP A 154 -15.92 9.77 29.82
N PRO A 155 -16.42 10.91 29.31
CA PRO A 155 -16.11 12.24 29.85
C PRO A 155 -16.60 12.44 31.29
N ARG A 156 -17.45 11.52 31.80
CA ARG A 156 -17.93 11.53 33.18
C ARG A 156 -16.98 10.86 34.17
N THR A 157 -15.93 10.19 33.69
CA THR A 157 -14.95 9.50 34.52
C THR A 157 -13.66 10.31 34.62
N PHE A 158 -13.04 10.34 35.80
CA PHE A 158 -11.75 11.00 36.02
C PHE A 158 -10.66 10.49 35.07
N ALA A 159 -10.64 9.18 34.79
CA ALA A 159 -9.71 8.58 33.84
C ALA A 159 -9.90 9.12 32.42
N GLY A 160 -11.14 9.25 31.93
CA GLY A 160 -11.43 9.82 30.61
C GLY A 160 -10.94 11.25 30.49
N PHE A 161 -11.29 12.10 31.47
CA PHE A 161 -10.78 13.47 31.53
C PHE A 161 -9.25 13.56 31.58
N PHE A 162 -8.60 12.66 32.34
CA PHE A 162 -7.15 12.61 32.43
C PHE A 162 -6.51 12.21 31.09
N PHE A 163 -7.03 11.18 30.41
CA PHE A 163 -6.54 10.76 29.10
C PHE A 163 -6.75 11.85 28.05
N ASP A 164 -7.94 12.46 28.00
CA ASP A 164 -8.22 13.61 27.11
C ASP A 164 -7.23 14.76 27.33
N LEU A 165 -6.92 15.08 28.60
CA LEU A 165 -5.98 16.16 28.94
C LEU A 165 -4.55 15.85 28.46
N VAL A 166 -4.07 14.64 28.72
CA VAL A 166 -2.73 14.19 28.30
C VAL A 166 -2.62 14.20 26.79
N GLU A 167 -3.62 13.64 26.11
CA GLU A 167 -3.64 13.57 24.65
C GLU A 167 -3.67 14.96 24.01
N ARG A 168 -4.50 15.86 24.55
CA ARG A 168 -4.52 17.25 24.10
C ARG A 168 -3.18 17.95 24.28
N ASP A 169 -2.47 17.69 25.37
CA ASP A 169 -1.15 18.28 25.61
C ASP A 169 -0.10 17.71 24.64
N LEU A 170 -0.12 16.41 24.36
CA LEU A 170 0.73 15.76 23.35
C LEU A 170 0.50 16.36 21.96
N VAL A 171 -0.75 16.47 21.52
CA VAL A 171 -1.09 17.07 20.22
C VAL A 171 -0.67 18.54 20.16
N SER A 172 -0.91 19.30 21.24
CA SER A 172 -0.57 20.73 21.31
C SER A 172 0.94 20.98 21.31
N THR A 173 1.71 20.14 22.00
CA THR A 173 3.18 20.23 22.05
C THR A 173 3.80 19.84 20.71
N LYS A 174 3.31 18.78 20.06
CA LYS A 174 3.70 18.39 18.70
C LYS A 174 3.43 19.50 17.69
N LEU A 175 2.23 20.09 17.71
CA LEU A 175 1.86 21.22 16.85
C LEU A 175 2.83 22.40 17.00
N LYS A 176 3.11 22.81 18.24
CA LYS A 176 4.05 23.93 18.52
C LYS A 176 5.44 23.65 17.95
N TYR A 177 5.95 22.44 18.19
CA TYR A 177 7.25 22.03 17.69
C TYR A 177 7.32 22.04 16.15
N GLU A 178 6.28 21.55 15.47
CA GLU A 178 6.20 21.56 14.01
C GLU A 178 6.15 22.99 13.44
N ILE A 179 5.38 23.90 14.05
CA ILE A 179 5.33 25.32 13.69
C ILE A 179 6.70 25.98 13.84
N GLU A 180 7.37 25.79 14.99
CA GLU A 180 8.69 26.36 15.24
C GLU A 180 9.71 25.86 14.21
N ARG A 181 9.71 24.55 13.94
CA ARG A 181 10.58 23.94 12.93
C ARG A 181 10.34 24.50 11.52
N GLU A 182 9.09 24.70 11.11
CA GLU A 182 8.76 25.29 9.81
C GLU A 182 9.17 26.78 9.75
N SER A 183 8.96 27.53 10.84
CA SER A 183 9.35 28.94 10.91
C SER A 183 10.87 29.14 10.83
N ASN A 184 11.66 28.28 11.49
CA ASN A 184 13.12 28.33 11.42
C ASN A 184 13.63 27.98 10.02
N ASN A 185 13.02 26.99 9.35
CA ASN A 185 13.37 26.64 7.98
C ASN A 185 13.13 27.81 6.99
N LEU A 186 12.09 28.63 7.23
CA LEU A 186 11.80 29.81 6.40
C LEU A 186 12.83 30.92 6.59
N THR A 187 13.32 31.16 7.82
CA THR A 187 14.35 32.18 8.10
C THR A 187 15.72 31.83 7.53
N GLU A 188 16.06 30.55 7.41
CA GLU A 188 17.33 30.09 6.83
C GLU A 188 17.32 30.06 5.29
N ALA A 189 16.14 29.90 4.67
CA ALA A 189 16.00 29.88 3.21
C ALA A 189 16.05 31.30 2.57
N ASP A 190 15.77 32.35 3.34
CA ASP A 190 15.82 33.76 2.88
C ASP A 190 17.26 34.34 2.91
N SER A 191 18.26 33.53 3.29
CA SER A 191 19.67 33.93 3.38
C SER A 191 20.56 33.42 2.24
N ASP A 192 20.04 32.67 1.25
CA ASP A 192 20.82 32.18 0.11
C ASP A 192 20.04 32.28 -1.22
N ASP A 193 20.02 33.50 -1.79
CA ASP A 193 19.62 33.73 -3.18
C ASP A 193 20.74 33.30 -4.14
N SER A 194 20.83 31.99 -4.38
CA SER A 194 21.56 31.44 -5.53
C SER A 194 20.63 30.61 -6.41
N LEU A 195 20.11 31.29 -7.44
CA LEU A 195 19.38 30.75 -8.58
C LEU A 195 20.02 29.45 -9.12
N SER A 196 19.40 28.30 -8.85
CA SER A 196 19.57 27.09 -9.66
C SER A 196 18.26 26.73 -10.32
N SER A 197 18.11 27.17 -11.56
CA SER A 197 17.09 26.71 -12.50
C SER A 197 17.45 25.29 -12.95
N HIS A 198 16.91 24.28 -12.29
CA HIS A 198 16.88 22.91 -12.81
C HIS A 198 15.45 22.38 -12.76
N GLY A 199 14.97 21.95 -13.93
CA GLY A 199 13.56 21.71 -14.24
C GLY A 199 12.86 20.76 -13.28
N SER A 200 11.93 21.33 -12.51
CA SER A 200 10.95 20.56 -11.76
C SER A 200 9.80 20.17 -12.68
N ARG A 201 9.55 18.86 -12.77
CA ARG A 201 8.40 18.27 -13.46
C ARG A 201 7.14 18.77 -12.75
N TYR A 202 6.41 19.69 -13.37
CA TYR A 202 5.12 20.16 -12.87
C TYR A 202 4.14 18.98 -12.81
N ASN A 203 3.75 18.63 -11.58
CA ASN A 203 2.63 17.75 -11.31
C ASN A 203 1.35 18.58 -11.48
N TRP A 204 0.42 18.14 -12.32
CA TRP A 204 -0.82 18.87 -12.58
C TRP A 204 -1.61 19.06 -11.27
N GLY A 205 -1.84 20.31 -10.86
CA GLY A 205 -2.58 20.68 -9.65
C GLY A 205 -1.91 21.75 -8.77
N GLU A 206 -0.61 21.99 -8.90
CA GLU A 206 0.14 22.98 -8.08
C GLU A 206 0.03 24.44 -8.58
N CYS A 207 -1.13 24.84 -9.11
CA CYS A 207 -1.32 26.19 -9.69
C CYS A 207 -2.27 27.08 -8.89
N TYR A 208 -2.18 27.13 -7.56
CA TYR A 208 -2.71 28.26 -6.79
C TYR A 208 -1.82 28.57 -5.57
N SER A 209 -1.00 29.61 -5.69
CA SER A 209 -0.61 30.52 -4.59
C SER A 209 -0.09 29.93 -3.26
N GLN A 210 0.92 29.06 -3.26
CA GLN A 210 1.57 28.62 -2.00
C GLN A 210 2.29 29.75 -1.23
N SER A 211 2.64 30.88 -1.87
CA SER A 211 3.39 31.96 -1.22
C SER A 211 2.55 32.93 -0.37
N LYS A 212 1.21 32.95 -0.51
CA LYS A 212 0.34 33.84 0.27
C LYS A 212 -0.44 33.17 1.39
N GLN A 213 -0.67 31.85 1.34
CA GLN A 213 -1.37 31.14 2.41
C GLN A 213 -0.44 30.69 3.55
N ARG A 214 0.86 30.54 3.30
CA ARG A 214 1.86 30.20 4.33
C ARG A 214 2.13 31.31 5.35
N GLN A 215 1.64 32.52 5.11
CA GLN A 215 1.57 33.55 6.14
C GLN A 215 0.21 33.48 6.84
N ARG A 216 0.16 32.79 8.00
CA ARG A 216 -0.46 33.25 9.26
C ARG A 216 -0.93 32.09 10.15
N VAL A 217 -0.01 31.52 10.91
CA VAL A 217 -0.34 30.96 12.24
C VAL A 217 -0.26 32.07 13.30
N LEU A 218 -0.79 33.25 12.98
CA LEU A 218 -0.97 34.32 13.97
C LEU A 218 -2.40 34.22 14.50
N LYS A 219 -2.55 34.10 15.82
CA LYS A 219 -3.83 33.98 16.56
C LYS A 219 -4.92 35.00 16.17
N ASN A 220 -4.58 36.06 15.43
CA ASN A 220 -5.44 37.18 15.09
C ASN A 220 -5.82 37.27 13.60
N SER A 221 -5.60 36.22 12.80
CA SER A 221 -5.91 36.19 11.35
C SER A 221 -7.01 35.20 10.98
N ARG A 222 -7.90 34.82 11.91
CA ARG A 222 -9.02 33.94 11.58
C ARG A 222 -9.99 34.65 10.63
N PRO A 223 -10.28 34.09 9.44
CA PRO A 223 -11.26 34.66 8.54
C PRO A 223 -12.66 34.62 9.17
N GLU A 224 -13.51 35.55 8.73
CA GLU A 224 -14.93 35.60 9.07
C GLU A 224 -15.64 34.32 8.62
N GLU A 225 -16.75 34.00 9.31
CA GLU A 225 -17.52 32.75 9.24
C GLU A 225 -17.51 32.08 7.86
N VAL A 226 -16.77 30.97 7.77
CA VAL A 226 -16.70 30.10 6.58
C VAL A 226 -17.98 29.27 6.46
N SER A 227 -18.48 29.11 5.23
CA SER A 227 -19.68 28.32 4.95
C SER A 227 -19.50 26.85 5.39
N PRO A 228 -20.55 26.16 5.87
CA PRO A 228 -20.45 24.74 6.20
C PRO A 228 -19.93 23.88 5.04
N ASP A 229 -20.27 24.23 3.80
CA ASP A 229 -19.82 23.50 2.61
C ASP A 229 -18.31 23.67 2.38
N GLU A 230 -17.78 24.87 2.63
CA GLU A 230 -16.34 25.15 2.54
C GLU A 230 -15.58 24.42 3.65
N LYS A 231 -16.12 24.36 4.87
CA LYS A 231 -15.54 23.57 5.96
C LYS A 231 -15.47 22.09 5.61
N LEU A 232 -16.48 21.56 4.94
CA LEU A 232 -16.50 20.17 4.45
C LEU A 232 -15.45 19.94 3.35
N MET A 233 -15.28 20.91 2.45
CA MET A 233 -14.24 20.86 1.43
C MET A 233 -12.84 20.81 2.06
N PHE A 234 -12.56 21.67 3.04
CA PHE A 234 -11.31 21.67 3.79
C PHE A 234 -11.05 20.36 4.55
N LEU A 235 -12.09 19.78 5.15
CA LEU A 235 -11.98 18.47 5.80
C LEU A 235 -11.63 17.36 4.79
N ASN A 236 -12.25 17.38 3.61
CA ASN A 236 -11.95 16.42 2.55
C ASN A 236 -10.54 16.59 1.99
N GLU A 237 -10.05 17.83 1.88
CA GLU A 237 -8.67 18.11 1.49
C GLU A 237 -7.68 17.58 2.54
N PHE A 238 -7.99 17.76 3.83
CA PHE A 238 -7.22 17.19 4.92
C PHE A 238 -7.16 15.66 4.82
N ARG A 239 -8.30 14.99 4.69
CA ARG A 239 -8.38 13.53 4.52
C ARG A 239 -7.59 13.05 3.31
N SER A 240 -7.73 13.74 2.17
CA SER A 240 -7.02 13.41 0.94
C SER A 240 -5.49 13.53 1.10
N ASN A 241 -5.01 14.56 1.81
CA ASN A 241 -3.58 14.69 2.12
C ASN A 241 -3.08 13.56 3.03
N VAL A 242 -3.85 13.18 4.05
CA VAL A 242 -3.47 12.05 4.93
C VAL A 242 -3.43 10.73 4.14
N PHE A 243 -4.43 10.49 3.27
CA PHE A 243 -4.48 9.30 2.42
C PHE A 243 -3.32 9.25 1.42
N THR A 244 -3.00 10.37 0.78
CA THR A 244 -1.85 10.43 -0.14
C THR A 244 -0.52 10.21 0.58
N ASN A 245 -0.34 10.79 1.76
CA ASN A 245 0.84 10.54 2.60
C ASN A 245 0.95 9.05 2.97
N PHE A 246 -0.16 8.40 3.31
CA PHE A 246 -0.20 6.97 3.57
C PHE A 246 0.23 6.16 2.35
N LEU A 247 -0.36 6.41 1.17
CA LEU A 247 -0.03 5.68 -0.06
C LEU A 247 1.43 5.83 -0.47
N VAL A 248 1.99 7.04 -0.32
CA VAL A 248 3.40 7.32 -0.67
C VAL A 248 4.38 6.71 0.34
N GLY A 249 3.96 6.44 1.57
CA GLY A 249 4.84 5.87 2.61
C GLY A 249 5.42 6.92 3.56
N LYS A 250 4.79 8.09 3.69
CA LYS A 250 5.26 9.20 4.54
C LYS A 250 4.73 9.13 5.97
N ASP A 251 3.83 8.19 6.27
CA ASP A 251 3.20 8.04 7.58
C ASP A 251 4.13 7.31 8.54
N THR A 252 4.85 8.05 9.38
CA THR A 252 5.88 7.48 10.27
C THR A 252 5.30 6.62 11.40
N GLU A 253 4.02 6.78 11.72
CA GLU A 253 3.37 6.01 12.79
C GLU A 253 2.83 4.66 12.28
N PHE A 254 2.81 4.42 10.96
CA PHE A 254 2.36 3.16 10.37
C PHE A 254 3.52 2.20 10.08
N ASP A 255 3.34 0.92 10.42
CA ASP A 255 4.27 -0.14 10.03
C ASP A 255 3.88 -0.72 8.67
N TYR A 256 4.46 -0.14 7.61
CA TYR A 256 4.22 -0.55 6.21
C TYR A 256 4.63 -1.99 5.91
N SER A 257 5.49 -2.60 6.72
CA SER A 257 5.93 -4.00 6.53
C SER A 257 4.74 -4.98 6.55
N LYS A 258 3.67 -4.63 7.29
CA LYS A 258 2.43 -5.42 7.41
C LYS A 258 1.63 -5.47 6.11
N VAL A 259 1.74 -4.43 5.29
CA VAL A 259 0.96 -4.28 4.05
C VAL A 259 1.82 -4.60 2.84
N ASP A 260 3.01 -4.00 2.76
CA ASP A 260 3.86 -4.10 1.58
C ASP A 260 4.25 -5.54 1.28
N ASN A 261 4.52 -6.37 2.30
CA ASN A 261 4.91 -7.77 2.13
C ASN A 261 3.73 -8.75 2.12
N ASN A 262 2.49 -8.27 2.25
CA ASN A 262 1.32 -9.13 2.30
C ASN A 262 0.62 -9.17 0.93
N ALA A 263 0.54 -10.38 0.36
CA ALA A 263 -0.13 -10.63 -0.92
C ALA A 263 -1.66 -10.57 -0.83
N ASP A 264 -2.25 -10.65 0.36
CA ASP A 264 -3.71 -10.57 0.56
C ASP A 264 -4.29 -9.19 0.20
N TYR A 265 -3.43 -8.19 0.02
CA TYR A 265 -3.78 -6.86 -0.46
C TYR A 265 -3.57 -6.68 -1.96
N ASP A 266 -3.17 -7.72 -2.70
CA ASP A 266 -3.15 -7.67 -4.16
C ASP A 266 -4.59 -7.67 -4.70
N ASP A 267 -5.08 -6.50 -5.07
CA ASP A 267 -6.39 -6.33 -5.74
C ASP A 267 -6.30 -6.86 -7.19
N LEU A 268 -6.65 -8.14 -7.35
CA LEU A 268 -6.67 -8.81 -8.66
C LEU A 268 -7.66 -8.15 -9.64
N SER A 269 -8.75 -7.57 -9.14
CA SER A 269 -9.72 -6.86 -9.98
C SER A 269 -9.11 -5.60 -10.57
N MET A 270 -8.41 -4.81 -9.75
CA MET A 270 -7.72 -3.62 -10.22
C MET A 270 -6.60 -3.98 -11.21
N LEU A 271 -5.86 -5.05 -10.95
CA LEU A 271 -4.85 -5.56 -11.88
C LEU A 271 -5.42 -5.98 -13.23
N GLU A 272 -6.61 -6.56 -13.26
CA GLU A 272 -7.30 -6.93 -14.49
C GLU A 272 -7.73 -5.68 -15.26
N SER A 273 -8.35 -4.71 -14.58
CA SER A 273 -8.74 -3.44 -15.20
C SER A 273 -7.54 -2.68 -15.77
N ASP A 274 -6.44 -2.56 -15.02
CA ASP A 274 -5.22 -1.90 -15.50
C ASP A 274 -4.64 -2.60 -16.76
N GLN A 275 -4.75 -3.93 -16.84
CA GLN A 275 -4.33 -4.70 -18.02
C GLN A 275 -5.26 -4.48 -19.20
N GLN A 276 -6.58 -4.42 -18.97
CA GLN A 276 -7.58 -4.12 -19.98
C GLN A 276 -7.39 -2.71 -20.53
N ASP A 277 -7.24 -1.69 -19.68
CA ASP A 277 -7.02 -0.30 -20.08
C ASP A 277 -5.77 -0.17 -20.95
N LYS A 278 -4.67 -0.83 -20.54
CA LYS A 278 -3.44 -0.87 -21.34
C LYS A 278 -3.64 -1.54 -22.70
N TYR A 279 -4.49 -2.56 -22.78
CA TYR A 279 -4.87 -3.19 -24.04
C TYR A 279 -5.66 -2.20 -24.92
N PHE A 280 -6.68 -1.53 -24.37
CA PHE A 280 -7.49 -0.54 -25.10
C PHE A 280 -6.67 0.67 -25.59
N ASP A 281 -5.79 1.22 -24.76
CA ASP A 281 -4.91 2.34 -25.13
C ASP A 281 -3.93 1.99 -26.25
N SER A 282 -3.58 0.70 -26.37
CA SER A 282 -2.69 0.20 -27.42
C SER A 282 -3.40 -0.02 -28.76
N GLU A 283 -4.72 -0.13 -28.77
CA GLU A 283 -5.51 -0.22 -30.00
C GLU A 283 -5.68 1.17 -30.63
N THR A 284 -5.20 1.35 -31.86
CA THR A 284 -5.51 2.58 -32.60
C THR A 284 -6.96 2.51 -33.10
N PRO A 285 -7.77 3.56 -32.89
CA PRO A 285 -9.16 3.57 -33.33
C PRO A 285 -9.21 3.34 -34.84
N LYS A 286 -9.83 2.24 -35.27
CA LYS A 286 -10.08 1.96 -36.68
C LYS A 286 -11.30 2.75 -37.11
N THR A 287 -11.10 3.77 -37.93
CA THR A 287 -12.17 4.35 -38.74
C THR A 287 -12.60 3.30 -39.75
N LEU A 288 -13.87 2.88 -39.67
CA LEU A 288 -14.50 2.10 -40.74
C LEU A 288 -14.53 3.00 -41.97
N GLU A 289 -13.59 2.80 -42.90
CA GLU A 289 -13.72 3.35 -44.23
C GLU A 289 -14.92 2.65 -44.86
N GLU A 290 -15.99 3.40 -45.10
CA GLU A 290 -17.10 2.95 -45.94
C GLU A 290 -16.49 2.58 -47.30
N GLU A 291 -16.31 1.29 -47.56
CA GLU A 291 -16.05 0.79 -48.91
C GLU A 291 -17.22 1.23 -49.77
N SER A 292 -17.01 2.29 -50.55
CA SER A 292 -17.89 2.63 -51.66
C SER A 292 -17.80 1.49 -52.66
N ASP A 293 -18.71 0.53 -52.52
CA ASP A 293 -19.02 -0.50 -53.51
C ASP A 293 -19.28 0.18 -54.86
N SER A 294 -18.20 0.30 -55.64
CA SER A 294 -18.23 0.70 -57.05
C SER A 294 -18.16 -0.59 -57.86
N ASN A 295 -19.27 -1.34 -57.86
CA ASN A 295 -19.49 -2.40 -58.83
C ASN A 295 -20.39 -1.83 -59.94
N ASP A 296 -19.80 -1.73 -61.13
CA ASP A 296 -20.33 -1.54 -62.50
C ASP A 296 -21.80 -1.12 -62.71
#